data_AF-A0A8S9YYX7-F1
#
_entry.id   AF-A0A8S9YYX7-F1
#
_cell.length_a   1.000
_cell.length_b   1.000
_cell.length_c   1.000
_cell.angle_alpha   90.00
_cell.angle_beta   90.00
_cell.angle_gamma   90.00
#
_symmetry.space_group_name_H-M   'P 1'
#
loop_
_entity.id
_entity.type
_entity.pdbx_description
1 polymer ?
#
loop_
_entity_poly.entity_id
_entity_poly.type
_entity_poly.pdbx_seq_one_letter_code
_entity_poly.pdbx_strand_id
1 'polypeptide(L)'
;MPGKDVHRRDWAERLVVGFLSGWHFKTMCRLMIERAVGQRIGNSNDETLLAVYDRWIDQVKRDVPADRLLVFQVKEGWKPLCEFLNVPVPNQPFPRVNERAELVKFLAVQWKLTRLVRWGVRFVVGLTVAFVLYRLF
;
A
#
# COMPACT_ATOMS: atom_id res chain seq x y z
N MET A 1 -5.27 -13.12 15.88
CA MET A 1 -3.80 -13.19 16.12
C MET A 1 -3.40 -11.97 16.95
N PRO A 2 -2.63 -12.13 18.04
CA PRO A 2 -2.38 -11.05 18.99
C PRO A 2 -1.55 -9.93 18.36
N GLY A 3 -1.89 -8.70 18.73
CA GLY A 3 -1.35 -7.45 18.20
C GLY A 3 0.17 -7.44 18.23
N LYS A 4 0.78 -7.51 17.06
CA LYS A 4 2.20 -7.20 16.90
C LYS A 4 2.29 -5.68 16.92
N ASP A 5 2.90 -5.13 17.97
CA ASP A 5 3.34 -3.74 18.03
C ASP A 5 4.13 -3.41 16.76
N VAL A 6 3.46 -2.78 15.78
CA VAL A 6 4.05 -2.26 14.55
C VAL A 6 5.08 -1.14 14.85
N HIS A 7 5.14 -0.69 16.11
CA HIS A 7 5.95 0.44 16.53
C HIS A 7 7.43 0.12 16.83
N ARG A 8 7.85 -1.16 16.83
CA ARG A 8 9.25 -1.55 17.07
C ARG A 8 9.98 -1.95 15.78
N ARG A 9 9.99 -1.07 14.78
CA ARG A 9 10.90 -1.22 13.62
C ARG A 9 12.22 -0.55 13.93
N ASP A 10 13.31 -1.33 13.88
CA ASP A 10 14.69 -0.88 14.09
C ASP A 10 15.02 0.29 13.14
N TRP A 11 15.86 1.24 13.56
CA TRP A 11 16.20 2.43 12.77
C TRP A 11 16.85 2.05 11.43
N ALA A 12 17.60 0.94 11.42
CA ALA A 12 18.18 0.37 10.21
C ALA A 12 17.11 -0.16 9.23
N GLU A 13 16.00 -0.71 9.74
CA GLU A 13 14.87 -1.15 8.92
C GLU A 13 14.19 0.05 8.25
N ARG A 14 14.04 1.16 8.97
CA ARG A 14 13.47 2.40 8.44
C ARG A 14 14.32 2.97 7.30
N LEU A 15 15.64 2.94 7.41
CA LEU A 15 16.55 3.42 6.37
C LEU A 15 16.51 2.54 5.11
N VAL A 16 16.69 1.22 5.26
CA VAL A 16 16.75 0.29 4.12
C VAL A 16 15.42 0.22 3.38
N VAL A 17 14.31 0.11 4.13
CA VAL A 17 12.98 0.03 3.54
C VAL A 17 12.56 1.40 3.00
N GLY A 18 12.84 2.50 3.71
CA GLY A 18 12.53 3.86 3.24
C GLY A 18 13.24 4.21 1.93
N PHE A 19 14.49 3.79 1.77
CA PHE A 19 15.24 4.00 0.53
C PHE A 19 14.68 3.15 -0.63
N LEU A 20 14.48 1.85 -0.43
CA LEU A 20 14.05 0.92 -1.49
C LEU A 20 12.58 1.05 -1.89
N SER A 21 11.70 1.52 -0.99
CA SER A 21 10.27 1.69 -1.29
C SER A 21 9.83 3.14 -1.45
N GLY A 22 10.78 4.08 -1.51
CA GLY A 22 10.53 5.50 -1.61
C GLY A 22 9.89 6.05 -0.34
N TRP A 23 10.67 6.77 0.47
CA TRP A 23 10.19 7.39 1.71
C TRP A 23 8.93 8.23 1.46
N HIS A 24 8.93 8.97 0.36
CA HIS A 24 7.81 9.79 -0.08
C HIS A 24 6.55 8.98 -0.37
N PHE A 25 6.66 7.79 -0.98
CA PHE A 25 5.50 6.95 -1.30
C PHE A 25 4.82 6.43 -0.03
N LYS A 26 5.58 5.94 0.95
CA LYS A 26 5.00 5.47 2.22
C LYS A 26 4.39 6.59 3.04
N THR A 27 5.04 7.74 3.08
CA THR A 27 4.48 8.93 3.74
C THR A 27 3.19 9.36 3.05
N MET A 28 3.18 9.43 1.72
CA MET A 28 2.01 9.78 0.93
C MET A 28 0.84 8.82 1.19
N CYS A 29 1.05 7.51 1.06
CA CYS A 29 -0.02 6.53 1.30
C CYS A 29 -0.59 6.64 2.71
N ARG A 30 0.27 6.81 3.72
CA ARG A 30 -0.16 6.98 5.11
C ARG A 30 -1.04 8.23 5.24
N LEU A 31 -0.61 9.38 4.70
CA LEU A 31 -1.36 10.63 4.80
C LEU A 31 -2.70 10.59 4.06
N MET A 32 -2.73 10.01 2.85
CA MET A 32 -3.96 9.82 2.08
C MET A 32 -4.98 8.99 2.86
N ILE A 33 -4.52 7.90 3.46
CA ILE A 33 -5.34 7.00 4.27
C ILE A 33 -5.83 7.68 5.54
N GLU A 34 -4.93 8.34 6.29
CA GLU A 34 -5.29 9.05 7.52
C GLU A 34 -6.32 10.16 7.25
N ARG A 35 -6.20 10.85 6.12
CA ARG A 35 -7.17 11.87 5.69
C ARG A 35 -8.51 11.28 5.27
N ALA A 36 -8.50 10.14 4.57
CA ALA A 36 -9.73 9.49 4.11
C ALA A 36 -10.50 8.80 5.26
N VAL A 37 -9.79 8.19 6.21
CA VAL A 37 -10.39 7.35 7.26
C VAL A 37 -10.49 8.09 8.60
N GLY A 38 -9.77 9.21 8.79
CA GLY A 38 -9.75 9.99 10.04
C GLY A 38 -9.02 9.32 11.21
N GLN A 39 -8.71 8.03 11.11
CA GLN A 39 -7.95 7.25 12.09
C GLN A 39 -6.76 6.53 11.45
N ARG A 40 -5.76 6.19 12.26
CA ARG A 40 -4.61 5.40 11.82
C ARG A 40 -5.08 3.96 11.58
N ILE A 41 -5.23 3.54 10.31
CA ILE A 41 -5.72 2.19 9.91
C ILE A 41 -5.11 1.04 10.72
N GLY A 42 -3.85 1.17 11.14
CA GLY A 42 -3.18 0.15 11.96
C GLY A 42 -3.88 -0.22 13.27
N ASN A 43 -4.82 0.62 13.75
CA ASN A 43 -5.57 0.41 15.00
C ASN A 43 -7.10 0.30 14.79
N SER A 44 -7.59 0.27 13.56
CA SER A 44 -9.04 0.25 13.28
C SER A 44 -9.57 -1.19 13.13
N ASN A 45 -10.81 -1.44 13.55
CA ASN A 45 -11.52 -2.71 13.33
C ASN A 45 -12.31 -2.68 12.00
N ASP A 46 -12.73 -3.85 11.51
CA ASP A 46 -13.43 -3.99 10.23
C ASP A 46 -14.74 -3.18 10.20
N GLU A 47 -15.49 -3.15 11.31
CA GLU A 47 -16.72 -2.38 11.44
C GLU A 47 -16.50 -0.88 11.22
N THR A 48 -15.43 -0.31 11.80
CA THR A 48 -15.09 1.10 11.62
C THR A 48 -14.73 1.39 10.16
N LEU A 49 -14.00 0.49 9.50
CA LEU A 49 -13.61 0.66 8.09
C LEU A 49 -14.82 0.61 7.15
N LEU A 50 -15.76 -0.32 7.39
CA LEU A 50 -17.01 -0.39 6.65
C LEU A 50 -17.87 0.87 6.86
N ALA A 51 -18.02 1.32 8.10
CA ALA A 51 -18.79 2.53 8.41
C ALA A 51 -18.21 3.80 7.75
N VAL A 52 -16.88 3.90 7.65
CA VAL A 52 -16.21 4.99 6.92
C VAL A 52 -16.46 4.88 5.42
N TYR A 53 -16.39 3.68 4.86
CA TYR A 53 -16.65 3.41 3.44
C TYR A 53 -18.08 3.79 3.04
N ASP A 54 -19.08 3.32 3.80
CA ASP A 54 -20.50 3.61 3.54
C ASP A 54 -20.78 5.11 3.65
N ARG A 55 -20.26 5.76 4.72
CA ARG A 55 -20.40 7.20 4.91
C ARG A 55 -19.84 8.01 3.74
N TRP A 56 -18.69 7.61 3.20
CA TRP A 56 -18.08 8.27 2.04
C TRP A 56 -18.95 8.13 0.80
N ILE A 57 -19.46 6.92 0.53
CA ILE A 57 -20.36 6.68 -0.60
C ILE A 57 -21.64 7.53 -0.48
N ASP A 58 -22.26 7.54 0.70
CA ASP A 58 -23.48 8.32 0.94
C ASP A 58 -23.23 9.82 0.86
N GLN A 59 -22.05 10.29 1.25
CA GLN A 59 -21.66 11.67 1.04
C GLN A 59 -21.56 12.00 -0.45
N VAL A 60 -20.83 11.19 -1.24
CA VAL A 60 -20.70 11.41 -2.70
C VAL A 60 -22.06 11.41 -3.39
N LYS A 61 -22.95 10.47 -3.04
CA LYS A 61 -24.31 10.40 -3.60
C LYS A 61 -25.18 11.61 -3.25
N ARG A 62 -24.96 12.24 -2.10
CA ARG A 62 -25.69 13.45 -1.68
C ARG A 62 -25.13 14.71 -2.34
N ASP A 63 -23.81 14.80 -2.44
CA ASP A 63 -23.12 16.02 -2.85
C ASP A 63 -23.04 16.16 -4.39
N VAL A 64 -23.05 15.04 -5.13
CA VAL A 64 -22.97 15.04 -6.61
C VAL A 64 -24.37 14.85 -7.21
N PRO A 65 -24.82 15.72 -8.13
CA PRO A 65 -26.07 15.54 -8.86
C PRO A 65 -26.16 14.18 -9.55
N ALA A 66 -27.34 13.55 -9.49
CA ALA A 66 -27.54 12.18 -9.98
C ALA A 66 -27.28 12.02 -11.49
N ASP A 67 -27.55 13.05 -12.28
CA ASP A 67 -27.26 13.10 -13.72
C ASP A 67 -25.74 13.14 -14.03
N ARG A 68 -24.91 13.46 -13.04
CA ARG A 68 -23.45 13.53 -13.13
C ARG A 68 -22.73 12.46 -12.32
N LEU A 69 -23.46 11.50 -11.76
CA LEU A 69 -22.90 10.44 -10.92
C LEU A 69 -23.26 9.05 -11.46
N LEU A 70 -22.24 8.26 -11.75
CA LEU A 70 -22.37 6.82 -11.99
C LEU A 70 -21.83 6.03 -10.79
N VAL A 71 -22.70 5.25 -10.14
CA VAL A 71 -22.28 4.25 -9.15
C VAL A 71 -21.94 2.96 -9.87
N PHE A 72 -20.65 2.77 -10.17
CA PHE A 72 -20.16 1.69 -11.03
C PHE A 72 -19.52 0.55 -10.24
N GLN A 73 -19.90 -0.70 -10.53
CA GLN A 73 -19.20 -1.89 -10.05
C GLN A 73 -18.28 -2.43 -11.16
N VAL A 74 -16.98 -2.53 -10.89
CA VAL A 74 -15.95 -2.93 -11.87
C VAL A 74 -16.26 -4.26 -12.60
N LYS A 75 -17.00 -5.17 -11.96
CA LYS A 75 -17.43 -6.45 -12.57
C LYS A 75 -18.45 -6.28 -13.71
N GLU A 76 -19.11 -5.13 -13.83
CA GLU A 76 -20.10 -4.84 -14.87
C GLU A 76 -19.44 -4.56 -16.24
N GLY A 77 -18.12 -4.34 -16.25
CA GLY A 77 -17.35 -4.14 -17.48
C GLY A 77 -17.64 -2.81 -18.18
N TRP A 78 -17.48 -2.77 -19.50
CA TRP A 78 -17.53 -1.52 -20.27
C TRP A 78 -18.91 -0.88 -20.35
N LYS A 79 -19.97 -1.70 -20.39
CA LYS A 79 -21.30 -1.26 -20.82
C LYS A 79 -21.85 -0.05 -20.03
N PRO A 80 -22.03 -0.11 -18.69
CA PRO A 80 -22.61 1.01 -17.96
C PRO A 80 -21.72 2.25 -17.95
N LEU A 81 -20.40 2.08 -18.02
CA LEU A 81 -19.46 3.19 -18.07
C LEU A 81 -19.52 3.93 -19.41
N CYS A 82 -19.51 3.18 -20.52
CA CYS A 82 -19.61 3.74 -21.87
C CYS A 82 -20.96 4.42 -22.12
N GLU A 83 -22.06 3.81 -21.64
CA GLU A 83 -23.40 4.40 -21.72
C GLU A 83 -23.47 5.74 -20.96
N PHE A 84 -22.95 5.80 -19.74
CA PHE A 84 -22.93 7.02 -18.94
C PHE A 84 -22.06 8.13 -19.57
N LEU A 85 -20.93 7.77 -20.17
CA LEU A 85 -20.02 8.71 -20.83
C LEU A 85 -20.43 9.06 -22.27
N ASN A 86 -21.48 8.43 -22.80
CA ASN A 86 -21.93 8.56 -24.19
C ASN A 86 -20.82 8.31 -25.24
N VAL A 87 -20.06 7.23 -25.03
CA VAL A 87 -18.98 6.79 -25.93
C VAL A 87 -19.21 5.34 -26.39
N PRO A 88 -18.69 4.94 -27.56
CA PRO A 88 -18.83 3.55 -28.01
C PRO A 88 -18.08 2.57 -27.10
N VAL A 89 -18.65 1.37 -26.94
CA VAL A 89 -17.99 0.26 -26.23
C VAL A 89 -16.80 -0.23 -27.07
N PRO A 90 -15.58 -0.29 -26.51
CA PRO A 90 -14.41 -0.74 -27.26
C PRO A 90 -14.45 -2.26 -27.49
N ASN A 91 -13.91 -2.71 -28.62
CA ASN A 91 -13.79 -4.14 -28.96
C ASN A 91 -12.58 -4.80 -28.27
N GLN A 92 -12.51 -4.69 -26.94
CA GLN A 92 -11.46 -5.28 -26.12
C GLN A 92 -12.01 -5.68 -24.74
N PRO A 93 -11.43 -6.68 -24.07
CA PRO A 93 -11.86 -7.07 -22.72
C PRO A 93 -11.68 -5.90 -21.73
N PHE A 94 -12.55 -5.85 -20.73
CA PHE A 94 -12.40 -4.87 -19.65
C PHE A 94 -11.09 -5.13 -18.87
N PRO A 95 -10.26 -4.10 -18.62
CA PRO A 95 -8.93 -4.31 -18.07
C PRO A 95 -8.97 -4.86 -16.64
N ARG A 96 -8.11 -5.85 -16.39
CA ARG A 96 -7.83 -6.40 -15.06
C ARG A 96 -6.38 -6.14 -14.69
N VAL A 97 -6.14 -4.91 -14.26
CA VAL A 97 -4.83 -4.44 -13.80
C VAL A 97 -4.98 -4.04 -12.32
N ASN A 98 -3.96 -4.29 -11.50
CA ASN A 98 -3.97 -4.12 -10.04
C ASN A 98 -4.60 -5.28 -9.23
N GLU A 99 -4.29 -6.53 -9.58
CA GLU A 99 -4.70 -7.67 -8.77
C GLU A 99 -3.90 -7.77 -7.46
N ARG A 100 -4.60 -8.11 -6.37
CA ARG A 100 -4.00 -8.32 -5.04
C ARG A 100 -2.84 -9.33 -5.08
N ALA A 101 -2.96 -10.38 -5.88
CA ALA A 101 -1.94 -11.42 -5.96
C ALA A 101 -0.58 -10.87 -6.41
N GLU A 102 -0.58 -9.98 -7.41
CA GLU A 102 0.65 -9.35 -7.92
C GLU A 102 1.29 -8.43 -6.87
N LEU A 103 0.48 -7.62 -6.18
CA LEU A 103 0.97 -6.81 -5.07
C LEU A 103 1.59 -7.66 -3.95
N VAL A 104 0.94 -8.76 -3.57
CA VAL A 104 1.43 -9.68 -2.53
C VAL A 104 2.76 -10.32 -2.95
N LYS A 105 2.88 -10.75 -4.21
CA LYS A 105 4.14 -11.30 -4.76
C LYS A 105 5.27 -10.27 -4.70
N PHE A 106 5.01 -9.04 -5.15
CA PHE A 106 5.99 -7.95 -5.13
C PHE A 106 6.47 -7.69 -3.69
N LEU A 107 5.55 -7.54 -2.74
CA LEU A 107 5.87 -7.32 -1.33
C LEU A 107 6.69 -8.48 -0.72
N ALA A 108 6.39 -9.72 -1.10
CA ALA A 108 7.14 -10.89 -0.63
C ALA A 108 8.59 -10.91 -1.15
N VAL A 109 8.81 -10.57 -2.42
CA VAL A 109 10.16 -10.44 -2.99
C VAL A 109 10.92 -9.32 -2.29
N GLN A 110 10.29 -8.16 -2.12
CA GLN A 110 10.89 -7.01 -1.45
C GLN A 110 11.30 -7.35 0.00
N TRP A 111 10.49 -8.14 0.71
CA TRP A 111 10.81 -8.61 2.06
C TRP A 111 12.00 -9.58 2.09
N LYS A 112 12.11 -10.49 1.11
CA LYS A 112 13.28 -11.39 0.98
C LYS A 112 14.56 -10.59 0.74
N LEU A 113 14.54 -9.62 -0.17
CA LEU A 113 15.70 -8.79 -0.51
C LEU A 113 16.18 -7.95 0.68
N THR A 114 15.26 -7.25 1.34
CA THR A 114 15.57 -6.46 2.54
C THR A 114 16.19 -7.32 3.64
N ARG A 115 15.72 -8.56 3.82
CA ARG A 115 16.30 -9.53 4.76
C ARG A 115 17.74 -9.89 4.39
N LEU A 116 18.02 -10.16 3.11
CA LEU A 116 19.37 -10.50 2.63
C LEU A 116 20.34 -9.34 2.80
N VAL A 117 19.95 -8.13 2.38
CA VAL A 117 20.76 -6.91 2.56
C VAL A 117 21.11 -6.71 4.03
N ARG A 118 20.16 -6.91 4.94
CA ARG A 118 20.39 -6.80 6.39
C ARG A 118 21.44 -7.78 6.90
N TRP A 119 21.43 -9.04 6.45
CA TRP A 119 22.45 -10.02 6.81
C TRP A 119 23.81 -9.66 6.22
N GLY A 120 23.84 -9.21 4.96
CA GLY A 120 25.07 -8.76 4.30
C GLY A 120 25.74 -7.60 5.03
N VAL A 121 24.98 -6.56 5.41
CA VAL A 121 25.52 -5.41 6.17
C VAL A 121 26.09 -5.86 7.52
N ARG A 122 25.39 -6.73 8.27
CA ARG A 122 25.89 -7.28 9.54
C ARG A 122 27.19 -8.06 9.37
N PHE A 123 27.27 -8.86 8.31
CA PHE A 123 28.46 -9.64 7.99
C PHE A 123 29.64 -8.75 7.63
N VAL A 124 29.44 -7.75 6.76
CA VAL A 124 30.49 -6.79 6.38
C VAL A 124 31.00 -6.02 7.59
N VAL A 125 30.11 -5.47 8.42
CA VAL A 125 30.51 -4.77 9.66
C VAL A 125 31.32 -5.68 10.59
N GLY A 126 30.91 -6.95 10.75
CA GLY A 126 31.65 -7.93 11.54
C GLY A 126 33.05 -8.19 10.99
N LEU A 127 33.20 -8.37 9.66
CA LEU A 127 34.49 -8.55 9.01
C LEU A 127 35.39 -7.31 9.16
N THR A 128 34.84 -6.11 9.02
CA THR A 128 35.60 -4.87 9.18
C THR A 128 36.13 -4.72 10.62
N VAL A 129 35.29 -5.01 11.62
CA VAL A 129 35.71 -4.98 13.04
C VAL A 129 36.81 -6.02 13.29
N ALA A 130 36.65 -7.25 12.81
CA ALA A 130 37.66 -8.30 12.96
C ALA A 130 38.99 -7.91 12.30
N PHE A 131 38.96 -7.32 11.10
CA PHE A 131 40.15 -6.86 10.39
C PHE A 131 40.88 -5.75 11.15
N VAL A 132 40.14 -4.78 11.71
CA VAL A 132 40.72 -3.70 12.52
C VAL A 132 41.35 -4.25 13.80
N LEU A 133 40.68 -5.17 14.50
CA LEU A 133 41.23 -5.82 15.69
C LEU A 133 42.51 -6.60 15.38
N TYR A 134 42.51 -7.39 14.29
CA TYR A 134 43.70 -8.11 13.83
C TYR A 134 44.88 -7.18 13.46
N ARG A 135 44.60 -5.92 13.11
CA ARG A 135 45.64 -4.92 12.82
C ARG A 135 46.16 -4.21 14.07
N LEU A 136 45.39 -4.20 15.16
CA LEU A 136 45.71 -3.49 16.41
C LEU A 136 46.37 -4.39 17.46
N PHE A 137 46.22 -5.72 17.35
CA PHE A 137 46.82 -6.74 18.22
C PHE A 137 47.78 -7.61 17.42
#